data_AF-A0A4Q3MY35-F1
#
_entry.id   AF-A0A4Q3MY35-F1
#
_cell.length_a   1.000
_cell.length_b   1.000
_cell.length_c   1.000
_cell.angle_alpha   90.00
_cell.angle_beta   90.00
_cell.angle_gamma   90.00
#
_symmetry.space_group_name_H-M   'P 1'
#
loop_
_entity.id
_entity.type
_entity.pdbx_description
1 polymer ?
#
loop_
_entity_poly.entity_id
_entity_poly.type
_entity_poly.pdbx_seq_one_letter_code
_entity_poly.pdbx_strand_id
1 'polypeptide(L)'
;MTTAAQTAAAPASRRVDQLLAHYEESHRHPTNERIHFVAIPLIMFSLLGLLSALHPWVAYGFVLASLVYYARLSAVFLVTMAILSAVGLALVH
;
A
#
# COMPACT_ATOMS: atom_id res chain seq x y z
N MET A 1 41.71 14.61 40.47
CA MET A 1 41.24 15.02 39.13
C MET A 1 40.24 13.98 38.67
N THR A 2 38.95 14.26 38.82
CA THR A 2 37.86 13.34 38.48
C THR A 2 37.38 13.71 37.08
N THR A 3 37.70 12.88 36.08
CA THR A 3 37.25 13.05 34.71
C THR A 3 35.82 12.55 34.61
N ALA A 4 34.85 13.48 34.52
CA ALA A 4 33.46 13.15 34.26
C ALA A 4 33.33 12.58 32.84
N ALA A 5 32.98 11.30 32.73
CA ALA A 5 32.61 10.67 31.48
C ALA A 5 31.28 11.31 31.01
N GLN A 6 31.39 12.18 30.01
CA GLN A 6 30.28 12.80 29.33
C GLN A 6 29.48 11.70 28.62
N THR A 7 28.32 11.34 29.18
CA THR A 7 27.38 10.39 28.59
C THR A 7 26.92 10.96 27.25
N ALA A 8 27.42 10.41 26.14
CA ALA A 8 27.01 10.81 24.80
C ALA A 8 25.51 10.56 24.64
N ALA A 9 24.74 11.64 24.49
CA ALA A 9 23.31 11.57 24.21
C ALA A 9 23.08 10.89 22.85
N ALA A 10 22.18 9.90 22.80
CA ALA A 10 21.81 9.25 21.55
C ALA A 10 21.26 10.29 20.54
N PRO A 11 21.55 10.16 19.24
CA PRO A 11 21.06 11.12 18.25
C PRO A 11 19.53 11.15 18.24
N ALA A 12 18.95 12.36 18.29
CA ALA A 12 17.51 12.55 18.17
C ALA A 12 17.00 11.94 16.86
N SER A 13 15.90 11.17 16.91
CA SER A 13 15.33 10.54 15.71
C SER A 13 14.96 11.59 14.67
N ARG A 14 15.23 11.32 13.39
CA ARG A 14 14.90 12.26 12.32
C ARG A 14 13.39 12.46 12.29
N ARG A 15 12.95 13.68 11.97
CA ARG A 15 11.51 14.00 11.89
C ARG A 15 10.74 13.05 10.98
N VAL A 16 11.34 12.65 9.85
CA VAL A 16 10.71 11.68 8.93
C VAL A 16 10.48 10.32 9.57
N ASP A 17 11.42 9.83 10.38
CA ASP A 17 11.28 8.53 11.08
C ASP A 17 10.17 8.60 12.13
N GLN A 18 10.04 9.73 12.82
CA GLN A 18 8.93 9.96 13.76
C GLN A 18 7.57 9.96 13.07
N LEU A 19 7.46 10.63 11.92
CA LEU A 19 6.22 10.67 11.15
C LEU A 19 5.86 9.30 10.58
N LEU A 20 6.84 8.54 10.09
CA LEU A 20 6.65 7.17 9.62
C LEU A 20 6.22 6.23 10.75
N ALA A 21 6.84 6.33 11.92
CA ALA A 21 6.46 5.53 13.08
C ALA A 21 5.02 5.81 13.54
N HIS A 22 4.63 7.08 13.57
CA HIS A 22 3.25 7.45 13.89
C HIS A 22 2.24 6.97 12.82
N TYR A 23 2.61 7.06 11.54
CA TYR A 23 1.81 6.53 10.45
C TYR A 23 1.64 5.00 10.53
N GLU A 24 2.71 4.28 10.85
CA GLU A 24 2.71 2.83 11.04
C GLU A 24 1.81 2.40 12.21
N GLU A 25 1.86 3.12 13.33
CA GLU A 25 0.97 2.90 14.48
C GLU A 25 -0.51 3.01 14.08
N SER A 26 -0.86 4.05 13.32
CA SER A 26 -2.21 4.23 12.78
C SER A 26 -2.61 3.12 11.79
N HIS A 27 -1.66 2.62 10.98
CA HIS A 27 -1.92 1.53 10.02
C HIS A 27 -2.17 0.18 10.68
N ARG A 28 -1.60 -0.04 11.87
CA ARG A 28 -1.86 -1.24 12.68
C ARG A 28 -3.10 -1.11 13.57
N HIS A 29 -3.77 0.04 13.58
CA HIS A 29 -4.98 0.21 14.37
C HIS A 29 -6.11 -0.69 13.81
N PRO A 30 -6.75 -1.56 14.62
CA PRO A 30 -7.69 -2.58 14.13
C PRO A 30 -8.87 -2.03 13.34
N THR A 31 -9.38 -0.84 13.71
CA THR A 31 -10.47 -0.19 12.95
C THR A 31 -10.01 0.25 11.57
N ASN A 32 -8.78 0.77 11.45
CA ASN A 32 -8.26 1.25 10.18
C ASN A 32 -7.96 0.08 9.24
N GLU A 33 -7.45 -1.02 9.78
CA GLU A 33 -7.27 -2.27 9.03
C GLU A 33 -8.60 -2.80 8.48
N ARG A 34 -9.67 -2.82 9.29
CA ARG A 34 -11.02 -3.22 8.82
C ARG A 34 -11.54 -2.31 7.72
N ILE A 35 -11.34 -1.00 7.85
CA ILE A 35 -11.70 -0.04 6.80
C ILE A 35 -10.88 -0.33 5.54
N HIS A 36 -9.59 -0.62 5.67
CA HIS A 36 -8.70 -0.92 4.55
C HIS A 36 -9.16 -2.16 3.75
N PHE A 37 -9.61 -3.21 4.44
CA PHE A 37 -10.15 -4.41 3.80
C PHE A 37 -11.35 -4.15 2.88
N VAL A 38 -12.16 -3.12 3.18
CA VAL A 38 -13.30 -2.72 2.34
C VAL A 38 -12.90 -1.66 1.32
N ALA A 39 -12.09 -0.69 1.74
CA ALA A 39 -11.70 0.45 0.92
C ALA A 39 -10.82 0.04 -0.27
N ILE A 40 -9.86 -0.88 -0.09
CA ILE A 40 -8.95 -1.28 -1.17
C ILE A 40 -9.70 -1.93 -2.34
N PRO A 41 -10.59 -2.91 -2.15
CA PRO A 41 -11.42 -3.44 -3.24
C PRO A 41 -12.22 -2.36 -3.98
N LEU A 42 -12.84 -1.43 -3.23
CA LEU A 42 -13.67 -0.37 -3.82
C LEU A 42 -12.84 0.67 -4.58
N ILE A 43 -11.67 1.04 -4.08
CA ILE A 43 -10.72 1.93 -4.76
C ILE A 43 -10.23 1.26 -6.04
N MET A 44 -9.85 -0.02 -5.99
CA MET A 44 -9.44 -0.77 -7.18
C MET A 44 -10.55 -0.84 -8.22
N PHE A 45 -11.79 -1.14 -7.81
CA PHE A 45 -12.94 -1.14 -8.71
C PHE A 45 -13.15 0.24 -9.36
N SER A 46 -13.12 1.31 -8.56
CA SER A 46 -13.29 2.69 -9.05
C SER A 46 -12.18 3.09 -10.02
N LEU A 47 -10.93 2.71 -9.73
CA LEU A 47 -9.79 3.00 -10.58
C LEU A 47 -9.87 2.23 -11.91
N LEU A 48 -10.22 0.94 -11.87
CA LEU A 48 -10.40 0.14 -13.08
C LEU A 48 -11.54 0.69 -13.94
N GLY A 49 -12.66 1.10 -13.33
CA GLY A 49 -13.76 1.76 -14.05
C GLY A 49 -13.32 3.07 -14.71
N LEU A 50 -12.58 3.91 -14.00
CA LEU A 50 -12.04 5.16 -14.53
C LEU A 50 -11.09 4.93 -15.71
N LEU A 51 -10.17 3.96 -15.59
CA LEU A 51 -9.21 3.65 -16.65
C LEU A 51 -9.89 3.01 -17.86
N SER A 52 -10.87 2.14 -17.66
CA SER A 52 -11.67 1.55 -18.74
C SER A 52 -12.49 2.62 -19.47
N ALA A 53 -13.05 3.59 -18.74
CA ALA A 53 -13.75 4.73 -19.33
C ALA A 53 -12.84 5.64 -20.17
N LEU A 54 -11.56 5.74 -19.82
CA LEU A 54 -10.55 6.39 -20.66
C LEU A 54 -10.28 5.55 -21.92
N HIS A 55 -9.86 4.29 -21.74
CA HIS A 55 -9.66 3.31 -22.82
C HIS A 55 -9.35 1.91 -22.23
N PRO A 56 -10.01 0.81 -22.67
CA PRO A 56 -9.83 -0.52 -22.07
C PRO A 56 -8.37 -1.01 -22.00
N TRP A 57 -7.56 -0.70 -23.03
CA TRP A 57 -6.15 -1.09 -23.06
C TRP A 57 -5.29 -0.41 -21.98
N VAL A 58 -5.70 0.77 -21.51
CA VAL A 58 -5.01 1.45 -20.40
C VAL A 58 -5.25 0.69 -19.09
N ALA A 59 -6.49 0.23 -18.84
CA ALA A 59 -6.80 -0.61 -17.69
C ALA A 59 -6.03 -1.93 -17.72
N TYR A 60 -5.97 -2.62 -18.87
CA TYR A 60 -5.20 -3.87 -19.00
C TYR A 60 -3.70 -3.66 -18.79
N GLY A 61 -3.13 -2.58 -19.36
CA GLY A 61 -1.73 -2.23 -19.14
C GLY A 61 -1.42 -1.93 -17.67
N PHE A 62 -2.30 -1.20 -16.99
CA PHE A 62 -2.18 -0.89 -15.57
C PHE A 62 -2.22 -2.16 -14.71
N VAL A 63 -3.16 -3.07 -14.96
CA VAL A 63 -3.26 -4.35 -14.24
C VAL A 63 -2.01 -5.19 -14.47
N LEU A 64 -1.56 -5.33 -15.72
CA LEU A 64 -0.36 -6.12 -16.04
C LEU A 64 0.88 -5.58 -15.31
N ALA A 65 1.11 -4.26 -15.35
CA ALA A 65 2.23 -3.63 -14.65
C ALA A 65 2.14 -3.86 -13.12
N SER A 66 0.94 -3.76 -12.56
CA SER A 66 0.68 -4.01 -11.14
C SER A 66 0.95 -5.47 -10.75
N LEU A 67 0.53 -6.44 -11.57
CA LEU A 67 0.80 -7.86 -11.30
C LEU A 67 2.28 -8.21 -11.38
N VAL A 68 3.04 -7.60 -12.31
CA VAL A 68 4.51 -7.73 -12.36
C VAL A 68 5.17 -7.19 -11.09
N TYR A 69 4.65 -6.09 -10.53
CA TYR A 69 5.10 -5.60 -9.23
C TYR A 69 4.78 -6.58 -8.10
N TYR A 70 3.53 -7.05 -7.99
CA TYR A 70 3.14 -7.97 -6.93
C TYR A 70 3.82 -9.34 -7.02
N ALA A 71 4.12 -9.82 -8.23
CA ALA A 71 4.90 -11.04 -8.43
C ALA A 71 6.30 -10.96 -7.83
N ARG A 72 6.89 -9.76 -7.78
CA ARG A 72 8.19 -9.52 -7.11
C ARG A 72 8.05 -9.29 -5.60
N LEU A 73 6.86 -8.98 -5.11
CA LEU A 73 6.60 -8.66 -3.71
C LEU A 73 6.23 -9.90 -2.89
N SER A 74 5.20 -10.65 -3.32
CA SER A 74 4.69 -11.84 -2.61
C SER A 74 3.64 -12.57 -3.42
N ALA A 75 3.66 -13.91 -3.38
CA ALA A 75 2.65 -14.75 -4.03
C ALA A 75 1.23 -14.52 -3.49
N VAL A 76 1.08 -14.26 -2.19
CA VAL A 76 -0.24 -14.00 -1.58
C VAL A 76 -0.82 -12.71 -2.15
N PHE A 77 -0.05 -11.62 -2.11
CA PHE A 77 -0.49 -10.34 -2.67
C PHE A 77 -0.73 -10.41 -4.17
N LEU A 78 0.09 -11.17 -4.91
CA LEU A 78 -0.13 -11.42 -6.34
C LEU A 78 -1.50 -12.06 -6.60
N VAL A 79 -1.81 -13.16 -5.92
CA VAL A 79 -3.07 -13.89 -6.13
C VAL A 79 -4.26 -13.03 -5.72
N THR A 80 -4.19 -12.36 -4.56
CA THR A 80 -5.26 -11.46 -4.11
C THR A 80 -5.53 -10.35 -5.12
N MET A 81 -4.48 -9.70 -5.63
CA MET A 81 -4.62 -8.60 -6.59
C MET A 81 -5.05 -9.07 -7.97
N ALA A 82 -4.63 -10.26 -8.39
CA ALA A 82 -5.10 -10.88 -9.63
C ALA A 82 -6.61 -11.16 -9.60
N ILE A 83 -7.10 -11.76 -8.50
CA ILE A 83 -8.54 -12.04 -8.32
C ILE A 83 -9.34 -10.73 -8.28
N LEU A 84 -8.92 -9.77 -7.44
CA LEU A 84 -9.61 -8.47 -7.34
C LEU A 84 -9.65 -7.73 -8.69
N SER A 85 -8.54 -7.74 -9.43
CA SER A 85 -8.47 -7.09 -10.75
C SER A 85 -9.33 -7.81 -11.78
N ALA A 86 -9.36 -9.14 -11.79
CA ALA A 86 -10.19 -9.93 -12.70
C ALA A 86 -11.68 -9.68 -12.44
N VAL A 87 -12.11 -9.70 -11.17
CA VAL A 87 -13.49 -9.39 -10.78
C VAL A 87 -13.82 -7.94 -11.15
N GLY A 88 -12.95 -6.99 -10.82
CA GLY A 88 -13.15 -5.57 -11.15
C GLY A 88 -13.29 -5.33 -12.65
N LEU A 89 -12.41 -5.91 -13.47
CA LEU A 89 -12.48 -5.84 -14.93
C LEU A 89 -13.77 -6.47 -15.47
N ALA A 90 -14.18 -7.62 -14.94
CA ALA A 90 -15.42 -8.29 -15.35
C ALA A 90 -16.69 -7.51 -14.99
N LEU A 91 -16.65 -6.66 -13.96
CA LEU A 91 -17.78 -5.83 -13.55
C LEU A 91 -17.89 -4.50 -14.32
N VAL A 92 -16.79 -4.01 -14.90
CA VAL A 92 -16.76 -2.74 -15.66
C VAL A 92 -16.91 -2.92 -17.17
N HIS A 93 -16.90 -4.15 -17.66
CA HIS A 93 -17.18 -4.52 -19.07
C HIS A 93 -18.55 -5.19 -19.15
#